data_AF-K9K9K5-F1
#
_entry.id   AF-K9K9K5-F1
#
_cell.length_a   1.000
_cell.length_b   1.000
_cell.length_c   1.000
_cell.angle_alpha   90.00
_cell.angle_beta   90.00
_cell.angle_gamma   90.00
#
_symmetry.space_group_name_H-M   'P 1'
#
loop_
_entity.id
_entity.type
_entity.pdbx_description
1 polymer ?
#
loop_
_entity_poly.entity_id
_entity_poly.type
_entity_poly.pdbx_seq_one_letter_code
_entity_poly.pdbx_strand_id
1 'polypeptide(L)'
;LRGQQYGRSCDVWSVGCAIIEMACAKPPWNAEKHSNHLALIFKIASATTAPSIPSHLSPGLRDVALRCLELQPQDRPPSRELLKHPVFRTTW
;
A
#
# COMPACT_ATOMS: atom_id res chain seq x y z
N LEU A 1 11.70 7.57 10.43
CA LEU A 1 11.76 9.01 10.07
C LEU A 1 10.60 9.84 10.62
N ARG A 2 9.38 9.30 10.76
CA ARG A 2 8.25 10.03 11.38
C ARG A 2 8.07 9.79 12.89
N GLY A 3 8.94 9.01 13.53
CA GLY A 3 8.86 8.72 14.96
C GLY A 3 7.65 7.90 15.42
N GLN A 4 6.81 7.43 14.50
CA GLN A 4 5.65 6.58 14.82
C GLN A 4 6.11 5.16 15.18
N GLN A 5 5.44 4.54 16.16
CA GLN A 5 5.69 3.15 16.52
C GLN A 5 5.45 2.23 15.33
N TYR A 6 6.45 1.41 15.03
CA TYR A 6 6.32 0.33 14.06
C TYR A 6 5.36 -0.72 14.63
N GLY A 7 4.37 -1.12 13.84
CA GLY A 7 3.36 -2.08 14.28
C GLY A 7 2.67 -2.77 13.11
N ARG A 8 1.66 -3.59 13.40
CA ARG A 8 0.92 -4.40 12.41
C ARG A 8 0.33 -3.58 11.25
N SER A 9 0.03 -2.29 11.47
CA SER A 9 -0.44 -1.38 10.43
C SER A 9 0.63 -1.02 9.39
N CYS A 10 1.93 -1.15 9.72
CA CYS A 10 3.03 -1.03 8.76
C CYS A 10 3.07 -2.22 7.79
N ASP A 11 2.77 -3.43 8.28
CA ASP A 11 2.68 -4.62 7.43
C ASP A 11 1.50 -4.51 6.47
N VAL A 12 0.35 -4.00 6.94
CA VAL A 12 -0.83 -3.71 6.09
C VAL A 12 -0.48 -2.72 4.97
N TRP A 13 0.27 -1.67 5.27
CA TRP A 13 0.76 -0.74 4.23
C TRP A 13 1.65 -1.44 3.21
N SER A 14 2.55 -2.30 3.67
CA SER A 14 3.45 -3.08 2.80
C SER A 14 2.67 -4.00 1.86
N VAL A 15 1.55 -4.58 2.32
CA VAL A 15 0.62 -5.34 1.46
C VAL A 15 0.01 -4.45 0.37
N GLY A 16 -0.40 -3.22 0.70
CA GLY A 16 -0.89 -2.25 -0.29
C GLY A 16 0.15 -1.94 -1.37
N CYS A 17 1.39 -1.72 -0.97
CA CYS A 17 2.51 -1.55 -1.90
C CYS A 17 2.74 -2.79 -2.78
N ALA A 18 2.71 -3.99 -2.19
CA ALA A 18 2.88 -5.24 -2.92
C ALA A 18 1.77 -5.47 -3.96
N ILE A 19 0.52 -5.10 -3.66
CA ILE A 19 -0.58 -5.17 -4.64
C ILE A 19 -0.28 -4.29 -5.86
N ILE A 20 0.18 -3.05 -5.65
CA ILE A 20 0.57 -2.17 -6.76
C ILE A 20 1.73 -2.78 -7.54
N GLU A 21 2.74 -3.30 -6.84
CA GLU A 21 3.93 -3.88 -7.45
C GLU A 21 3.59 -5.09 -8.33
N MET A 22 2.78 -6.01 -7.83
CA MET A 22 2.31 -7.17 -8.61
C MET A 22 1.46 -6.74 -9.83
N ALA A 23 0.63 -5.70 -9.70
CA ALA A 23 -0.24 -5.23 -10.77
C ALA A 23 0.50 -4.45 -11.88
N CYS A 24 1.63 -3.82 -11.55
CA CYS A 24 2.41 -2.99 -12.47
C CYS A 24 3.74 -3.62 -12.89
N ALA A 25 4.14 -4.73 -12.27
CA ALA A 25 5.49 -5.30 -12.31
C ALA A 25 6.61 -4.27 -11.97
N LYS A 26 6.26 -3.24 -11.20
CA LYS A 26 7.12 -2.10 -10.83
C LYS A 26 6.78 -1.58 -9.45
N PRO A 27 7.77 -1.19 -8.64
CA PRO A 27 7.53 -0.70 -7.29
C PRO A 27 6.78 0.65 -7.31
N PRO A 28 6.04 0.97 -6.23
CA PRO A 28 5.37 2.27 -6.09
C PRO A 28 6.36 3.43 -6.07
N TRP A 29 5.86 4.64 -6.33
CA TRP A 29 6.62 5.89 -6.48
C TRP A 29 7.70 5.90 -7.57
N ASN A 30 7.72 4.91 -8.47
CA ASN A 30 8.83 4.71 -9.42
C ASN A 30 10.18 4.62 -8.67
N ALA A 31 10.24 3.80 -7.63
CA ALA A 31 11.43 3.63 -6.80
C ALA A 31 12.69 3.32 -7.64
N GLU A 32 12.54 2.63 -8.77
CA GLU A 32 13.61 2.31 -9.72
C GLU A 32 14.22 3.54 -10.42
N LYS A 33 13.52 4.67 -10.44
CA LYS A 33 13.99 5.93 -11.06
C LYS A 33 14.73 6.84 -10.08
N HIS A 34 14.79 6.47 -8.80
CA HIS A 34 15.46 7.28 -7.78
C HIS A 34 16.95 6.94 -7.75
N SER A 35 17.80 7.96 -7.63
CA SER A 35 19.26 7.81 -7.71
C SER A 35 19.87 6.96 -6.59
N ASN A 36 19.20 6.87 -5.44
CA ASN A 36 19.57 6.01 -4.32
C ASN A 36 18.39 5.79 -3.34
N HIS A 37 18.56 4.86 -2.40
CA HIS A 37 17.54 4.53 -1.40
C HIS A 37 17.20 5.70 -0.46
N LEU A 38 18.15 6.59 -0.15
CA LEU A 38 17.90 7.74 0.72
C LEU A 38 16.92 8.73 0.09
N ALA A 39 17.06 8.99 -1.22
CA ALA A 39 16.14 9.84 -1.97
C ALA A 39 14.70 9.28 -1.94
N LEU A 40 14.56 7.97 -2.12
CA LEU A 40 13.26 7.29 -2.03
C LEU A 40 12.69 7.34 -0.61
N ILE A 41 13.51 7.07 0.40
CA ILE A 41 13.11 7.14 1.81
C ILE A 41 12.64 8.57 2.15
N PHE A 42 13.35 9.60 1.70
CA PHE A 42 12.97 10.99 1.90
C PHE A 42 11.66 11.32 1.17
N LYS A 43 11.48 10.83 -0.06
CA LYS A 43 10.23 10.97 -0.83
C LYS A 43 9.04 10.36 -0.09
N ILE A 44 9.18 9.15 0.45
CA ILE A 44 8.13 8.48 1.23
C ILE A 44 7.89 9.21 2.55
N ALA A 45 8.96 9.61 3.25
CA ALA A 45 8.86 10.31 4.52
C ALA A 45 8.19 11.70 4.41
N SER A 46 8.39 12.39 3.28
CA SER A 46 7.79 13.70 2.99
C SER A 46 6.46 13.62 2.24
N ALA A 47 6.04 12.44 1.78
CA ALA A 47 4.80 12.28 1.02
C ALA A 47 3.56 12.66 1.87
N THR A 48 2.72 13.49 1.30
CA THR A 48 1.39 13.84 1.84
C THR A 48 0.27 13.02 1.21
N THR A 49 0.60 12.16 0.25
CA THR A 49 -0.32 11.30 -0.49
C THR A 49 0.21 9.87 -0.58
N ALA A 50 -0.72 8.92 -0.62
CA ALA A 50 -0.46 7.51 -0.87
C ALA A 50 0.09 7.30 -2.30
N PRO A 51 0.76 6.16 -2.59
CA PRO A 51 1.17 5.86 -3.96
C PRO A 51 -0.06 5.70 -4.87
N SER A 52 0.06 6.12 -6.13
CA SER A 52 -1.03 6.01 -7.09
C SER A 52 -1.41 4.55 -7.33
N ILE A 53 -2.70 4.26 -7.18
CA ILE A 53 -3.24 2.92 -7.40
C ILE A 53 -3.60 2.76 -8.89
N PRO A 54 -3.15 1.69 -9.57
CA PRO A 54 -3.42 1.47 -10.98
C PRO A 54 -4.92 1.36 -11.28
N SER A 55 -5.37 1.96 -12.39
CA SER A 55 -6.78 1.98 -12.79
C SER A 55 -7.28 0.64 -13.32
N HIS A 56 -6.38 -0.24 -13.78
CA HIS A 56 -6.70 -1.57 -14.30
C HIS A 56 -6.88 -2.64 -13.22
N LEU A 57 -6.73 -2.29 -11.94
CA LEU A 57 -7.08 -3.20 -10.85
C LEU A 57 -8.58 -3.48 -10.86
N SER A 58 -8.96 -4.72 -10.54
CA SER A 58 -10.36 -5.05 -10.32
C SER A 58 -10.93 -4.15 -9.20
N PRO A 59 -12.21 -3.75 -9.25
CA PRO A 59 -12.80 -2.85 -8.26
C PRO A 59 -12.58 -3.32 -6.82
N GLY A 60 -12.69 -4.64 -6.58
CA GLY A 60 -12.50 -5.21 -5.25
C GLY A 60 -11.04 -5.17 -4.78
N LEU A 61 -10.07 -5.41 -5.65
CA LEU A 61 -8.65 -5.35 -5.27
C LEU A 61 -8.19 -3.89 -5.12
N ARG A 62 -8.75 -2.97 -5.92
CA ARG A 62 -8.55 -1.52 -5.79
C ARG A 62 -9.05 -1.02 -4.43
N ASP A 63 -10.21 -1.47 -3.98
CA ASP A 63 -10.75 -1.10 -2.65
C ASP A 63 -9.85 -1.59 -1.52
N VAL A 64 -9.37 -2.85 -1.58
CA VAL A 64 -8.41 -3.38 -0.62
C VAL A 64 -7.11 -2.56 -0.61
N ALA A 65 -6.55 -2.24 -1.79
CA ALA A 65 -5.33 -1.44 -1.90
C ALA A 65 -5.51 -0.05 -1.28
N LEU A 66 -6.64 0.62 -1.52
CA LEU A 66 -6.97 1.92 -0.92
C LEU A 66 -6.95 1.86 0.61
N ARG A 67 -7.65 0.87 1.19
CA ARG A 67 -7.71 0.67 2.64
C ARG A 67 -6.33 0.36 3.24
N CYS A 68 -5.50 -0.41 2.55
CA CYS A 68 -4.14 -0.70 2.99
C CYS A 68 -3.24 0.55 2.99
N LEU A 69 -3.47 1.45 2.02
CA LEU A 69 -2.65 2.64 1.75
C LEU A 69 -3.22 3.91 2.39
N GLU A 70 -4.01 3.78 3.45
CA GLU A 70 -4.39 4.93 4.27
C GLU A 70 -3.14 5.57 4.91
N LEU A 71 -3.05 6.89 4.80
CA LEU A 71 -1.87 7.64 5.27
C LEU A 71 -1.67 7.51 6.77
N GLN A 72 -2.77 7.55 7.51
CA GLN A 72 -2.78 7.42 8.95
C GLN A 72 -2.78 5.94 9.34
N PRO A 73 -1.81 5.47 10.12
CA PRO A 73 -1.72 4.05 10.49
C PRO A 73 -2.96 3.51 11.23
N GLN A 74 -3.67 4.36 11.98
CA GLN A 74 -4.89 3.98 12.72
C GLN A 74 -6.11 3.78 11.82
N ASP A 75 -6.12 4.36 10.62
CA ASP A 75 -7.24 4.23 9.68
C ASP A 75 -7.12 2.96 8.83
N ARG A 76 -5.95 2.29 8.88
CA ARG A 76 -5.74 1.01 8.21
C ARG A 76 -6.46 -0.10 8.98
N PRO A 77 -7.41 -0.81 8.35
CA PRO A 77 -8.05 -1.94 8.99
C PRO A 77 -7.05 -3.08 9.22
N PRO A 78 -7.19 -3.85 10.31
CA PRO A 78 -6.34 -5.00 10.55
C PRO A 78 -6.57 -6.08 9.47
N SER A 79 -5.54 -6.89 9.20
CA SER A 79 -5.57 -7.90 8.13
C SER A 79 -6.76 -8.86 8.22
N ARG A 80 -7.21 -9.18 9.44
CA ARG A 80 -8.41 -10.02 9.67
C ARG A 80 -9.68 -9.41 9.09
N GLU A 81 -9.83 -8.09 9.14
CA GLU A 81 -10.99 -7.39 8.55
C GLU A 81 -10.85 -7.29 7.03
N LEU A 82 -9.65 -7.01 6.51
CA LEU A 82 -9.38 -7.00 5.07
C LEU A 82 -9.72 -8.33 4.41
N LEU A 83 -9.38 -9.46 5.05
CA LEU A 83 -9.67 -10.80 4.54
C LEU A 83 -11.17 -11.13 4.44
N LYS A 84 -12.04 -10.36 5.12
CA LYS A 84 -13.51 -10.53 4.98
C LYS A 84 -14.05 -9.93 3.69
N HIS A 85 -13.25 -9.12 2.99
CA HIS A 85 -13.65 -8.41 1.77
C HIS A 85 -14.09 -9.40 0.67
N PRO A 86 -15.16 -9.11 -0.09
CA PRO A 86 -15.69 -10.03 -1.11
C PRO A 86 -14.68 -10.48 -2.16
N VAL A 87 -13.65 -9.68 -2.45
CA VAL A 87 -12.58 -10.05 -3.40
C VAL A 87 -11.83 -11.32 -3.00
N PHE A 88 -11.80 -11.65 -1.70
CA PHE A 88 -11.16 -12.86 -1.18
C PHE A 88 -12.15 -14.01 -0.97
N ARG A 89 -13.45 -13.76 -1.16
CA ARG A 89 -14.48 -14.80 -1.11
C ARG A 89 -14.57 -15.44 -2.48
N THR A 90 -13.71 -16.42 -2.73
CA THR A 90 -13.77 -17.18 -3.97
C THR A 90 -14.98 -18.11 -3.94
N THR A 91 -15.82 -18.01 -4.96
CA THR A 91 -16.54 -19.16 -5.50
C THR A 91 -15.58 -19.78 -6.52
N TRP A 92 -15.07 -20.98 -6.23
CA TRP A 92 -14.29 -21.77 -7.18
C TRP A 92 -15.23 -22.61 -8.03
#